data_AF-H3DRE8-F1
#
_entry.id   AF-H3DRE8-F1
#
_cell.length_a   1.000
_cell.length_b   1.000
_cell.length_c   1.000
_cell.angle_alpha   90.00
_cell.angle_beta   90.00
_cell.angle_gamma   90.00
#
_symmetry.space_group_name_H-M   'P 1'
#
loop_
_entity.id
_entity.type
_entity.pdbx_description
1 polymer ?
#
loop_
_entity_poly.entity_id
_entity_poly.type
_entity_poly.pdbx_seq_one_letter_code
_entity_poly.pdbx_strand_id
1 'polypeptide(L)'
;RRSHLFCRYRSGNRNPRLLLKPFKEEDEWDSPHIVRYLDFLSDTEIDKIKELAKPKLARATVRDPKTGVLTTANYRVSKSAWLEGEEDPVIARVNQRIEDLTGLTVETAELLQVANYGLGGQYEPHFDFSRVS
;
A
#
# COMPACT_ATOMS: atom_id res chain seq x y z
N ARG A 1 -11.13 -18.58 -21.27
CA ARG A 1 -11.15 -19.01 -19.86
C ARG A 1 -12.23 -18.16 -19.17
N ARG A 2 -13.23 -18.75 -18.49
CA ARG A 2 -14.20 -17.96 -17.69
C ARG A 2 -13.49 -17.55 -16.40
N SER A 3 -13.44 -16.26 -16.09
CA SER A 3 -12.96 -15.80 -14.78
C SER A 3 -13.92 -16.30 -13.71
N HIS A 4 -13.38 -16.85 -12.63
CA HIS A 4 -14.16 -17.32 -11.48
C HIS A 4 -14.02 -16.31 -10.34
N LEU A 5 -14.39 -15.05 -10.62
CA LEU A 5 -14.32 -13.98 -9.62
C LEU A 5 -15.28 -14.31 -8.47
N PHE A 6 -14.76 -14.36 -7.25
CA PHE A 6 -15.51 -14.81 -6.07
C PHE A 6 -15.25 -13.92 -4.87
N CYS A 7 -16.34 -13.48 -4.23
CA CYS A 7 -16.30 -12.70 -2.99
C CYS A 7 -16.33 -13.62 -1.77
N ARG A 8 -15.53 -13.32 -0.75
CA ARG A 8 -15.46 -14.09 0.49
C ARG A 8 -15.14 -13.25 1.71
N TYR A 9 -15.37 -13.81 2.88
CA TYR A 9 -14.86 -13.29 4.14
C TYR A 9 -13.50 -13.93 4.44
N ARG A 10 -12.44 -13.12 4.51
CA ARG A 10 -11.06 -13.56 4.76
C ARG A 10 -10.69 -13.34 6.22
N SER A 11 -10.31 -14.41 6.90
CA SER A 11 -9.91 -14.42 8.32
C SER A 11 -8.40 -14.45 8.54
N GLY A 12 -7.59 -14.05 7.54
CA GLY A 12 -6.12 -13.98 7.65
C GLY A 12 -5.48 -15.26 8.15
N ASN A 13 -5.79 -16.42 7.55
CA ASN A 13 -5.30 -17.73 7.99
C ASN A 13 -5.67 -18.06 9.45
N ARG A 14 -6.92 -17.75 9.84
CA ARG A 14 -7.43 -17.88 11.23
C ARG A 14 -6.72 -16.97 12.24
N ASN A 15 -6.25 -15.80 11.80
CA ASN A 15 -5.75 -14.77 12.69
C ASN A 15 -6.82 -14.44 13.75
N PRO A 16 -6.49 -14.49 15.06
CA PRO A 16 -7.46 -14.29 16.14
C PRO A 16 -8.23 -12.96 16.03
N ARG A 17 -7.61 -11.90 15.51
CA ARG A 17 -8.25 -10.57 15.36
C ARG A 17 -9.28 -10.54 14.23
N LEU A 18 -9.20 -11.48 13.28
CA LEU A 18 -10.05 -11.54 12.08
C LEU A 18 -11.09 -12.66 12.13
N LEU A 19 -11.15 -13.44 13.22
CA LEU A 19 -12.18 -14.48 13.38
C LEU A 19 -13.58 -13.90 13.52
N LEU A 20 -13.72 -12.81 14.29
CA LEU A 20 -15.01 -12.16 14.56
C LEU A 20 -15.31 -11.02 13.58
N LYS A 21 -14.26 -10.44 12.97
CA LYS A 21 -14.39 -9.35 11.99
C LYS A 21 -13.49 -9.64 10.78
N PRO A 22 -13.86 -10.63 9.93
CA PRO A 22 -13.11 -10.94 8.73
C PRO A 22 -13.23 -9.81 7.70
N PHE A 23 -12.23 -9.70 6.83
CA PHE A 23 -12.26 -8.74 5.72
C PHE A 23 -13.14 -9.25 4.58
N LYS A 24 -13.83 -8.32 3.92
CA LYS A 24 -14.53 -8.58 2.66
C LYS A 24 -13.46 -8.57 1.56
N GLU A 25 -13.27 -9.72 0.92
CA GLU A 25 -12.28 -9.97 -0.12
C GLU A 25 -13.00 -10.28 -1.44
N GLU A 26 -12.53 -9.69 -2.54
CA GLU A 26 -13.05 -9.89 -3.89
C GLU A 26 -11.90 -10.17 -4.86
N ASP A 27 -11.98 -11.26 -5.61
CA ASP A 27 -11.05 -11.50 -6.71
C ASP A 27 -11.35 -10.53 -7.86
N GLU A 28 -10.36 -9.76 -8.28
CA GLU A 28 -10.45 -8.82 -9.40
C GLU A 28 -9.86 -9.44 -10.68
N TRP A 29 -8.82 -10.26 -10.53
CA TRP A 29 -8.14 -10.88 -11.66
C TRP A 29 -7.39 -12.17 -11.27
N ASP A 30 -7.36 -13.16 -12.17
CA ASP A 30 -6.75 -14.46 -11.89
C ASP A 30 -5.25 -14.51 -12.23
N SER A 31 -4.80 -13.75 -13.24
CA SER A 31 -3.40 -13.82 -13.73
C SER A 31 -2.91 -12.49 -14.33
N PRO A 32 -2.20 -11.64 -13.56
CA PRO A 32 -1.75 -11.87 -12.18
C PRO A 32 -2.91 -11.97 -11.18
N HIS A 33 -2.70 -12.64 -10.05
CA HIS A 33 -3.71 -12.69 -9.00
C HIS A 33 -3.86 -11.30 -8.38
N ILE A 34 -5.02 -10.67 -8.58
CA ILE A 34 -5.36 -9.36 -8.03
C ILE A 34 -6.61 -9.51 -7.16
N VAL A 35 -6.52 -9.00 -5.94
CA VAL A 35 -7.58 -9.09 -4.94
C VAL A 35 -7.86 -7.70 -4.38
N ARG A 36 -9.13 -7.39 -4.19
CA ARG A 36 -9.60 -6.16 -3.54
C ARG A 36 -10.11 -6.46 -2.14
N TYR A 37 -9.65 -5.68 -1.17
CA TYR A 37 -10.16 -5.68 0.20
C TYR A 37 -11.04 -4.47 0.42
N LEU A 38 -12.32 -4.70 0.74
CA LEU A 38 -13.28 -3.62 0.96
C LEU A 38 -13.22 -3.15 2.42
N ASP A 39 -13.47 -1.85 2.62
CA ASP A 39 -13.51 -1.19 3.94
C ASP A 39 -12.23 -1.40 4.77
N PHE A 40 -11.06 -1.43 4.12
CA PHE A 40 -9.78 -1.72 4.79
C PHE A 40 -9.36 -0.63 5.78
N LEU A 41 -9.58 0.64 5.43
CA LEU A 41 -9.35 1.80 6.29
C LEU A 41 -10.68 2.48 6.62
N SER A 42 -10.83 2.98 7.84
CA SER A 42 -11.95 3.89 8.15
C SER A 42 -11.66 5.31 7.67
N ASP A 43 -12.70 6.12 7.48
CA ASP A 43 -12.57 7.54 7.10
C ASP A 43 -11.66 8.31 8.07
N THR A 44 -11.76 8.03 9.37
CA THR A 44 -10.91 8.63 10.41
C THR A 44 -9.43 8.26 10.29
N GLU A 45 -9.13 7.02 9.89
CA GLU A 45 -7.75 6.58 9.65
C GLU A 45 -7.19 7.23 8.38
N ILE A 46 -8.01 7.30 7.31
CA ILE A 46 -7.66 7.97 6.06
C ILE A 46 -7.31 9.43 6.32
N ASP A 47 -8.13 10.15 7.08
CA ASP A 47 -7.88 11.56 7.39
C ASP A 47 -6.62 11.76 8.23
N LYS A 48 -6.38 10.90 9.23
CA LYS A 48 -5.15 10.97 10.04
C LYS A 48 -3.90 10.68 9.19
N ILE A 49 -3.91 9.66 8.34
CA ILE A 49 -2.80 9.36 7.43
C ILE A 49 -2.51 10.57 6.53
N LYS A 50 -3.56 11.21 5.99
CA LYS A 50 -3.40 12.41 5.16
C LYS A 50 -2.85 13.60 5.95
N GLU A 51 -3.27 13.79 7.20
CA GLU A 51 -2.74 14.82 8.11
C GLU A 51 -1.24 14.66 8.34
N LEU A 52 -0.81 13.45 8.69
CA LEU A 52 0.61 13.12 8.95
C LEU A 52 1.47 13.24 7.68
N ALA A 53 0.94 12.84 6.53
CA ALA A 53 1.67 12.88 5.27
C ALA A 53 1.85 14.30 4.71
N LYS A 54 0.84 15.19 4.86
CA LYS A 54 0.84 16.54 4.28
C LYS A 54 2.15 17.33 4.47
N PRO A 55 2.72 17.48 5.68
CA PRO A 55 3.97 18.22 5.88
C PRO A 55 5.20 17.51 5.30
N LYS A 56 5.12 16.19 5.04
CA LYS A 56 6.22 15.36 4.53
C LYS A 56 6.21 15.17 3.01
N LEU A 57 5.15 15.60 2.32
CA LEU A 57 5.01 15.42 0.87
C LEU A 57 6.09 16.18 0.10
N ALA A 58 7.10 15.44 -0.36
CA ALA A 58 8.15 15.93 -1.25
C ALA A 58 7.96 15.36 -2.65
N ARG A 59 8.62 15.95 -3.66
CA ARG A 59 8.59 15.42 -5.03
C ARG A 59 9.13 14.00 -5.04
N ALA A 60 8.39 13.05 -5.63
CA ALA A 60 8.80 11.65 -5.67
C ALA A 60 10.12 11.50 -6.43
N THR A 61 11.04 10.73 -5.85
CA THR A 61 12.32 10.37 -6.46
C THR A 61 12.28 8.93 -6.98
N VAL A 62 13.08 8.65 -7.99
CA VAL A 62 13.29 7.30 -8.52
C VAL A 62 14.76 6.95 -8.40
N ARG A 63 15.08 5.67 -8.23
CA ARG A 63 16.47 5.21 -8.26
C ARG A 63 16.95 5.12 -9.70
N ASP A 64 17.96 5.91 -10.06
CA ASP A 64 18.56 5.86 -11.39
C ASP A 64 19.18 4.47 -11.62
N PRO A 65 18.81 3.76 -12.70
CA PRO A 65 19.28 2.39 -12.91
C PRO A 65 20.76 2.29 -13.29
N LYS A 66 21.39 3.39 -13.73
CA LYS A 66 22.82 3.43 -14.10
C LYS A 66 23.70 3.85 -12.93
N THR A 67 23.25 4.83 -12.15
CA THR A 67 24.05 5.44 -11.07
C THR A 67 23.65 4.99 -9.68
N GLY A 68 22.45 4.44 -9.51
CA GLY A 68 21.89 4.03 -8.23
C GLY A 68 21.47 5.19 -7.31
N VAL A 69 21.61 6.44 -7.77
CA VAL A 69 21.28 7.66 -7.03
C VAL A 69 19.80 7.98 -7.16
N LEU A 70 19.19 8.52 -6.10
CA LEU A 70 17.81 9.02 -6.15
C LEU A 70 17.75 10.32 -6.96
N THR A 71 17.01 10.30 -8.06
CA THR A 71 16.81 11.45 -8.96
C THR A 71 15.33 11.77 -9.14
N THR A 72 15.01 13.00 -9.50
CA THR A 72 13.63 13.39 -9.82
C THR A 72 13.31 13.02 -11.26
N ALA A 73 12.26 12.24 -11.47
CA ALA A 73 11.78 11.91 -12.82
C ALA A 73 10.90 13.05 -13.36
N ASN A 74 11.18 13.51 -14.58
CA ASN A 74 10.36 14.54 -15.24
C ASN A 74 8.96 14.02 -15.60
N TYR A 75 8.80 12.72 -15.83
CA TYR A 75 7.52 12.08 -16.13
C TYR A 75 6.68 11.76 -14.87
N ARG A 76 7.22 11.97 -13.66
CA ARG A 76 6.55 11.67 -12.40
C ARG A 76 6.39 12.95 -11.57
N VAL A 77 5.21 13.57 -11.69
CA VAL A 77 4.84 14.82 -11.00
C VAL A 77 4.23 14.56 -9.61
N SER A 78 4.10 13.29 -9.21
CA SER A 78 3.56 12.91 -7.90
C SER A 78 4.46 13.36 -6.75
N LYS A 79 3.84 13.68 -5.61
CA LYS A 79 4.52 13.85 -4.32
C LYS A 79 4.38 12.59 -3.48
N SER A 80 5.41 12.23 -2.72
CA SER A 80 5.39 11.08 -1.82
C SER A 80 5.80 11.47 -0.41
N ALA A 81 5.23 10.79 0.57
CA ALA A 81 5.66 10.79 1.95
C ALA A 81 5.81 9.34 2.44
N TRP A 82 6.65 9.13 3.43
CA TRP A 82 6.82 7.85 4.11
C TRP A 82 6.49 8.04 5.58
N LEU A 83 5.69 7.15 6.14
CA LEU A 83 5.25 7.18 7.54
C LEU A 83 5.72 5.93 8.27
N GLU A 84 6.43 6.12 9.37
CA GLU A 84 6.88 5.06 10.28
C GLU A 84 5.77 4.69 11.27
N GLY A 85 5.78 3.44 11.75
CA GLY A 85 4.76 2.95 12.69
C GLY A 85 4.78 3.68 14.02
N GLU A 86 5.97 4.11 14.43
CA GLU A 86 6.27 4.83 15.66
C GLU A 86 5.75 6.28 15.65
N GLU A 87 5.42 6.83 14.47
CA GLU A 87 4.95 8.22 14.34
C GLU A 87 3.57 8.45 14.92
N ASP A 88 2.66 7.48 14.74
CA ASP A 88 1.28 7.58 15.23
C ASP A 88 0.67 6.17 15.41
N PRO A 89 -0.07 5.94 16.50
CA PRO A 89 -0.77 4.66 16.72
C PRO A 89 -1.70 4.22 15.58
N VAL A 90 -2.23 5.14 14.76
CA VAL A 90 -2.98 4.81 13.54
C VAL A 90 -2.09 4.05 12.55
N ILE A 91 -0.86 4.50 12.31
CA ILE A 91 0.06 3.85 11.37
C ILE A 91 0.43 2.46 11.87
N ALA A 92 0.80 2.33 13.15
CA ALA A 92 1.06 1.04 13.77
C ALA A 92 -0.13 0.07 13.64
N ARG A 93 -1.36 0.53 13.88
CA ARG A 93 -2.56 -0.31 13.74
C ARG A 93 -2.82 -0.73 12.29
N VAL A 94 -2.57 0.15 11.32
CA VAL A 94 -2.71 -0.17 9.90
C VAL A 94 -1.66 -1.20 9.48
N ASN A 95 -0.40 -1.04 9.88
CA ASN A 95 0.65 -2.02 9.61
C ASN A 95 0.34 -3.39 10.22
N GLN A 96 -0.10 -3.45 11.49
CA GLN A 96 -0.54 -4.69 12.11
C GLN A 96 -1.70 -5.34 11.35
N ARG A 97 -2.65 -4.55 10.83
CA ARG A 97 -3.78 -5.06 10.03
C ARG A 97 -3.33 -5.64 8.69
N ILE A 98 -2.34 -5.02 8.04
CA ILE A 98 -1.72 -5.54 6.81
C ILE A 98 -1.08 -6.89 7.11
N GLU A 99 -0.31 -7.01 8.20
CA GLU A 99 0.31 -8.26 8.64
C GLU A 99 -0.74 -9.34 8.95
N ASP A 100 -1.79 -8.98 9.70
CA ASP A 100 -2.86 -9.91 10.08
C ASP A 100 -3.60 -10.47 8.86
N LEU A 101 -3.79 -9.65 7.82
CA LEU A 101 -4.52 -10.02 6.61
C LEU A 101 -3.65 -10.84 5.64
N THR A 102 -2.43 -10.38 5.39
CA THR A 102 -1.52 -10.99 4.40
C THR A 102 -0.78 -12.20 4.96
N GLY A 103 -0.63 -12.28 6.29
CA GLY A 103 0.24 -13.25 6.95
C GLY A 103 1.73 -12.97 6.75
N LEU A 104 2.10 -11.78 6.26
CA LEU A 104 3.47 -11.36 6.00
C LEU A 104 3.89 -10.30 7.01
N THR A 105 5.08 -10.44 7.58
CA THR A 105 5.59 -9.47 8.55
C THR A 105 5.89 -8.11 7.91
N VAL A 106 5.60 -7.04 8.64
CA VAL A 106 5.97 -5.68 8.24
C VAL A 106 7.39 -5.29 8.68
N GLU A 107 8.08 -6.12 9.46
CA GLU A 107 9.45 -5.83 9.94
C GLU A 107 10.46 -5.63 8.80
N THR A 108 10.28 -6.36 7.69
CA THR A 108 11.11 -6.24 6.49
C THR A 108 10.44 -5.43 5.38
N ALA A 109 9.25 -4.88 5.64
CA ALA A 109 8.53 -4.09 4.65
C ALA A 109 9.10 -2.67 4.57
N GLU A 110 8.88 -2.02 3.43
CA GLU A 110 9.08 -0.58 3.33
C GLU A 110 8.07 0.15 4.23
N LEU A 111 8.40 1.39 4.59
CA LEU A 111 7.50 2.25 5.36
C LEU A 111 6.18 2.49 4.62
N LEU A 112 5.15 2.94 5.33
CA LEU A 112 3.87 3.26 4.68
C LEU A 112 4.05 4.45 3.74
N GLN A 113 4.02 4.17 2.44
CA GLN A 113 4.14 5.18 1.40
C GLN A 113 2.78 5.85 1.14
N VAL A 114 2.74 7.19 1.20
CA VAL A 114 1.59 8.00 0.81
C VAL A 114 1.93 8.75 -0.47
N ALA A 115 1.21 8.47 -1.55
CA ALA A 115 1.37 9.14 -2.83
C ALA A 115 0.23 10.17 -3.07
N ASN A 116 0.60 11.34 -3.57
CA ASN A 116 -0.31 12.40 -3.97
C ASN A 116 -0.07 12.76 -5.45
N TYR A 117 -1.10 12.61 -6.27
CA TYR A 117 -1.04 12.84 -7.71
C TYR A 117 -1.41 14.27 -8.12
N GLY A 118 -2.03 15.08 -7.26
CA GLY A 118 -2.45 16.44 -7.63
C GLY A 118 -3.28 16.49 -8.93
N LEU A 119 -3.26 17.66 -9.59
CA LEU A 119 -3.89 17.83 -10.90
C LEU A 119 -2.96 17.33 -12.00
N GLY A 120 -3.39 16.31 -12.75
CA GLY A 120 -2.63 15.77 -13.88
C GLY A 120 -1.40 14.95 -13.50
N GLY A 121 -1.15 14.66 -12.22
CA GLY A 121 -0.13 13.69 -11.87
C GLY A 121 -0.58 12.26 -12.16
N GLN A 122 0.37 11.45 -12.57
CA GLN A 122 0.16 10.08 -12.98
C GLN A 122 1.31 9.21 -12.47
N TYR A 123 1.08 7.90 -12.51
CA TYR A 123 2.12 6.90 -12.33
C TYR A 123 2.13 6.00 -13.57
N GLU A 124 3.27 5.92 -14.24
CA GLU A 124 3.45 5.03 -15.39
C GLU A 124 3.43 3.55 -14.97
N PRO A 125 2.95 2.63 -15.83
CA PRO A 125 3.04 1.20 -15.58
C PRO A 125 4.48 0.75 -15.27
N HIS A 126 4.67 0.03 -14.17
CA HIS A 126 5.97 -0.47 -13.72
C HIS A 126 5.80 -1.77 -12.92
N PHE A 127 6.93 -2.39 -12.58
CA PHE A 127 6.97 -3.49 -11.61
C PHE A 127 7.37 -2.93 -10.24
N ASP A 128 6.69 -3.38 -9.19
CA ASP A 128 7.02 -3.00 -7.81
C ASP A 128 8.30 -3.71 -7.32
N PHE A 129 8.63 -4.87 -7.88
CA PHE A 129 9.86 -5.58 -7.53
C PHE A 129 11.07 -4.99 -8.25
N SER A 130 12.20 -4.91 -7.53
CA SER A 130 13.50 -4.70 -8.15
C SER A 130 13.92 -5.97 -8.89
N ARG A 131 14.29 -5.85 -10.17
CA ARG A 131 14.93 -6.97 -10.90
C ARG A 131 16.23 -7.29 -10.18
N VAL A 132 16.39 -8.54 -9.74
CA VAL A 132 17.67 -9.04 -9.22
C VAL A 132 18.72 -8.82 -10.31
N SER A 133 19.76 -8.06 -9.98
CA SER A 133 20.96 -7.91 -10.82
C SER A 133 21.80 -9.17 -10.79
#